data_AF-C1MZM3-F1
#
_entry.id   AF-C1MZM3-F1
#
_cell.length_a   1.000
_cell.length_b   1.000
_cell.length_c   1.000
_cell.angle_alpha   90.00
_cell.angle_beta   90.00
_cell.angle_gamma   90.00
#
_symmetry.space_group_name_H-M   'P 1'
#
loop_
_entity.id
_entity.type
_entity.pdbx_description
1 polymer ?
#
loop_
_entity_poly.entity_id
_entity_poly.type
_entity_poly.pdbx_seq_one_letter_code
_entity_poly.pdbx_strand_id
1 'polypeptide(L)'
;MKLPRLDENTPLAPQEASPSTSRSIARAATRVVAAIAVLAAFAAAVVSTRGGDFDFNLAGALPSLGAQGASPPRFLTKRHLRHAIEHCMKLGDLSHKCKSMRDWDVSFITDMSGVFAGFADYNPDVSNWNTAQVTSTAGMFSGASGFDGDLGAWDMRGVVDMSGMFRGATAFTGRGLERWDVGGVKDATMTFRGAKSFVADISQWNVANVVHMDGMFEQATAFDVDLNPPMSMWDACKATREKMFEGATKMEADASKQPRESQPGCGVSPPPPPPPPPTEGDQDEDEDQEDR
;
A
#
# COMPACT_ATOMS: atom_id res chain seq x y z
N MET A 1 43.32 -79.97 -48.79
CA MET A 1 41.85 -80.14 -48.89
C MET A 1 41.41 -81.15 -47.84
N LYS A 2 40.29 -80.85 -47.17
CA LYS A 2 39.45 -81.70 -46.30
C LYS A 2 39.98 -82.11 -44.91
N LEU A 3 39.44 -81.41 -43.92
CA LEU A 3 39.03 -81.95 -42.61
C LEU A 3 38.14 -83.20 -42.78
N PRO A 4 38.18 -84.11 -41.81
CA PRO A 4 37.03 -84.32 -40.88
C PRO A 4 37.48 -84.80 -39.48
N ARG A 5 36.67 -85.02 -38.43
CA ARG A 5 35.39 -84.52 -37.88
C ARG A 5 35.35 -84.97 -36.40
N LEU A 6 34.47 -84.31 -35.64
CA LEU A 6 34.08 -84.37 -34.21
C LEU A 6 33.87 -85.75 -33.55
N ASP A 7 34.08 -85.80 -32.22
CA ASP A 7 33.10 -86.14 -31.15
C ASP A 7 33.80 -85.93 -29.77
N GLU A 8 33.39 -84.99 -28.90
CA GLU A 8 32.28 -85.00 -27.91
C GLU A 8 32.56 -85.86 -26.65
N ASN A 9 33.04 -85.22 -25.55
CA ASN A 9 32.55 -85.38 -24.16
C ASN A 9 33.50 -84.78 -23.11
N THR A 10 33.02 -83.77 -22.36
CA THR A 10 32.76 -83.81 -20.90
C THR A 10 32.62 -82.36 -20.38
N PRO A 11 31.52 -82.02 -19.68
CA PRO A 11 31.12 -80.64 -19.37
C PRO A 11 31.79 -80.08 -18.11
N LEU A 12 32.05 -78.77 -18.09
CA LEU A 12 32.26 -78.00 -16.88
C LEU A 12 31.09 -77.02 -16.69
N ALA A 13 30.43 -77.13 -15.54
CA ALA A 13 29.28 -76.35 -15.13
C ALA A 13 29.59 -74.85 -14.99
N PRO A 14 28.64 -73.94 -15.28
CA PRO A 14 28.71 -72.56 -14.81
C PRO A 14 28.34 -72.49 -13.33
N GLN A 15 29.21 -71.91 -12.50
CA GLN A 15 28.83 -71.44 -11.16
C GLN A 15 27.78 -70.33 -11.28
N GLU A 16 26.64 -70.52 -10.63
CA GLU A 16 25.68 -69.46 -10.36
C GLU A 16 26.30 -68.40 -9.44
N ALA A 17 26.39 -67.17 -9.93
CA ALA A 17 26.65 -66.00 -9.08
C ALA A 17 25.31 -65.50 -8.51
N SER A 18 25.24 -65.41 -7.17
CA SER A 18 24.06 -65.05 -6.40
C SER A 18 23.47 -63.65 -6.72
N PRO A 19 22.14 -63.46 -6.58
CA PRO A 19 21.43 -62.24 -7.00
C PRO A 19 21.47 -61.07 -5.99
N SER A 20 22.54 -60.94 -5.20
CA SER A 20 22.65 -59.87 -4.18
C SER A 20 23.60 -58.71 -4.56
N THR A 21 24.44 -58.88 -5.58
CA THR A 21 25.48 -57.88 -5.91
C THR A 21 25.01 -56.78 -6.90
N SER A 22 23.90 -56.99 -7.61
CA SER A 22 23.40 -56.04 -8.64
C SER A 22 22.58 -54.86 -8.07
N ARG A 23 21.99 -54.98 -6.87
CA ARG A 23 21.19 -53.89 -6.26
C ARG A 23 22.00 -52.85 -5.49
N SER A 24 23.27 -53.14 -5.15
CA SER A 24 24.15 -52.22 -4.42
C SER A 24 24.76 -51.13 -5.33
N ILE A 25 25.11 -51.50 -6.56
CA ILE A 25 25.81 -50.61 -7.50
C ILE A 25 24.84 -49.57 -8.13
N ALA A 26 23.56 -49.92 -8.26
CA ALA A 26 22.52 -49.00 -8.75
C ALA A 26 22.10 -47.91 -7.74
N ARG A 27 22.42 -48.06 -6.44
CA ARG A 27 22.10 -47.04 -5.41
C ARG A 27 23.27 -46.09 -5.09
N ALA A 28 24.49 -46.42 -5.50
CA ALA A 28 25.66 -45.55 -5.36
C ALA A 28 25.79 -44.54 -6.52
N ALA A 29 25.38 -44.90 -7.75
CA ALA A 29 25.45 -44.02 -8.92
C ALA A 29 24.46 -42.84 -8.87
N THR A 30 23.33 -42.96 -8.16
CA THR A 30 22.34 -41.87 -8.01
C THR A 30 22.76 -40.82 -6.96
N ARG A 31 23.78 -41.09 -6.12
CA ARG A 31 24.24 -40.14 -5.09
C ARG A 31 25.49 -39.35 -5.46
N VAL A 32 26.20 -39.70 -6.54
CA VAL A 32 27.38 -38.94 -7.01
C VAL A 32 27.00 -37.87 -8.05
N VAL A 33 25.93 -38.05 -8.82
CA VAL A 33 25.42 -37.00 -9.73
C VAL A 33 24.76 -35.84 -8.96
N ALA A 34 24.29 -36.07 -7.72
CA ALA A 34 23.72 -35.02 -6.87
C ALA A 34 24.78 -34.16 -6.13
N ALA A 35 26.03 -34.61 -6.02
CA ALA A 35 27.10 -33.88 -5.32
C ALA A 35 27.93 -32.97 -6.24
N ILE A 36 27.90 -33.19 -7.56
CA ILE A 36 28.61 -32.34 -8.55
C ILE A 36 27.75 -31.14 -8.99
N ALA A 37 26.43 -31.19 -8.82
CA ALA A 37 25.54 -30.04 -9.07
C ALA A 37 25.57 -28.98 -7.95
N VAL A 38 26.05 -29.31 -6.75
CA VAL A 38 26.11 -28.36 -5.61
C VAL A 38 27.38 -27.51 -5.63
N LEU A 39 28.43 -27.91 -6.37
CA LEU A 39 29.67 -27.14 -6.49
C LEU A 39 29.71 -26.19 -7.70
N ALA A 40 28.74 -26.25 -8.63
CA ALA A 40 28.56 -25.24 -9.68
C ALA A 40 27.66 -24.07 -9.23
N ALA A 41 26.92 -24.22 -8.12
CA ALA A 41 26.05 -23.17 -7.57
C ALA A 41 26.78 -22.17 -6.65
N PHE A 42 28.04 -22.44 -6.27
CA PHE A 42 28.83 -21.53 -5.42
C PHE A 42 29.84 -20.66 -6.19
N ALA A 43 29.93 -20.80 -7.52
CA ALA A 43 30.81 -20.00 -8.37
C ALA A 43 30.15 -18.76 -8.99
N ALA A 44 28.92 -18.42 -8.59
CA ALA A 44 28.21 -17.19 -8.98
C ALA A 44 27.91 -16.26 -7.79
N ALA A 45 28.58 -16.46 -6.65
CA ALA A 45 28.36 -15.67 -5.44
C ALA A 45 29.57 -14.82 -4.98
N VAL A 46 30.68 -14.80 -5.71
CA VAL A 46 31.86 -14.00 -5.32
C VAL A 46 32.52 -13.32 -6.54
N VAL A 47 31.86 -12.31 -7.09
CA VAL A 47 32.40 -11.16 -7.85
C VAL A 47 31.29 -10.10 -7.81
N SER A 48 31.43 -8.83 -7.44
CA SER A 48 32.49 -7.98 -6.93
C SER A 48 31.76 -6.74 -6.38
N THR A 49 32.14 -6.27 -5.19
CA THR A 49 31.73 -4.96 -4.68
C THR A 49 32.27 -3.85 -5.57
N ARG A 50 31.41 -3.04 -6.18
CA ARG A 50 31.58 -1.58 -6.38
C ARG A 50 30.45 -0.98 -7.24
N GLY A 51 29.73 -0.03 -6.66
CA GLY A 51 29.14 1.12 -7.35
C GLY A 51 27.92 0.86 -8.25
N GLY A 52 26.76 1.31 -7.79
CA GLY A 52 25.62 1.84 -8.57
C GLY A 52 25.41 1.30 -9.98
N ASP A 53 24.59 0.25 -10.08
CA ASP A 53 23.52 0.07 -11.06
C ASP A 53 23.04 -1.37 -10.90
N PHE A 54 22.00 -1.56 -10.08
CA PHE A 54 21.28 -2.83 -10.04
C PHE A 54 20.48 -2.94 -11.33
N ASP A 55 21.08 -3.59 -12.31
CA ASP A 55 20.42 -4.06 -13.52
C ASP A 55 19.38 -5.13 -13.10
N PHE A 56 18.21 -4.67 -12.68
CA PHE A 56 17.04 -5.52 -12.43
C PHE A 56 16.59 -6.05 -13.78
N ASN A 57 17.18 -7.15 -14.22
CA ASN A 57 16.61 -7.97 -15.27
C ASN A 57 15.23 -8.41 -14.77
N LEU A 58 14.16 -7.70 -15.17
CA LEU A 58 12.80 -7.95 -14.70
C LEU A 58 12.33 -9.35 -15.13
N ALA A 59 12.92 -9.92 -16.19
CA ALA A 59 12.73 -11.31 -16.58
C ALA A 59 13.33 -12.31 -15.55
N GLY A 60 14.28 -11.87 -14.72
CA GLY A 60 14.89 -12.61 -13.60
C GLY A 60 14.27 -12.33 -12.22
N ALA A 61 13.51 -11.24 -12.06
CA ALA A 61 12.78 -10.91 -10.83
C ALA A 61 11.29 -11.33 -10.85
N LEU A 62 10.71 -11.51 -12.03
CA LEU A 62 9.38 -12.11 -12.22
C LEU A 62 9.30 -13.66 -12.24
N PRO A 63 10.39 -14.47 -12.38
CA PRO A 63 10.30 -15.92 -12.46
C PRO A 63 10.24 -16.52 -11.04
N SER A 64 9.25 -16.12 -10.26
CA SER A 64 8.92 -16.78 -8.99
C SER A 64 7.53 -16.40 -8.49
N LEU A 65 6.69 -15.78 -9.31
CA LEU A 65 5.34 -15.41 -8.89
C LEU A 65 4.48 -16.62 -8.45
N GLY A 66 4.91 -17.87 -8.66
CA GLY A 66 4.17 -19.10 -8.30
C GLY A 66 4.90 -20.16 -7.47
N ALA A 67 6.04 -19.87 -6.85
CA ALA A 67 6.64 -20.83 -5.92
C ALA A 67 6.04 -20.64 -4.52
N GLN A 68 5.39 -21.67 -3.97
CA GLN A 68 5.03 -21.68 -2.54
C GLN A 68 6.33 -21.45 -1.74
N GLY A 69 6.41 -20.32 -1.02
CA GLY A 69 7.58 -19.91 -0.26
C GLY A 69 8.41 -18.76 -0.84
N ALA A 70 8.02 -18.18 -1.99
CA ALA A 70 8.67 -16.96 -2.49
C ALA A 70 8.25 -15.74 -1.65
N SER A 71 9.23 -14.97 -1.18
CA SER A 71 8.98 -13.70 -0.50
C SER A 71 8.21 -12.74 -1.43
N PRO A 72 7.26 -11.94 -0.92
CA PRO A 72 6.58 -10.95 -1.74
C PRO A 72 7.58 -9.95 -2.37
N PRO A 73 7.29 -9.40 -3.56
CA PRO A 73 8.18 -8.46 -4.20
C PRO A 73 8.32 -7.20 -3.35
N ARG A 74 9.57 -6.74 -3.18
CA ARG A 74 9.92 -5.54 -2.43
C ARG A 74 10.39 -4.44 -3.38
N PHE A 75 9.88 -3.24 -3.18
CA PHE A 75 10.20 -2.07 -3.99
C PHE A 75 10.88 -0.99 -3.15
N LEU A 76 12.11 -0.62 -3.54
CA LEU A 76 12.89 0.42 -2.87
C LEU A 76 12.69 1.80 -3.48
N THR A 77 12.09 1.88 -4.68
CA THR A 77 11.89 3.15 -5.39
C THR A 77 10.52 3.17 -6.08
N LYS A 78 9.92 4.36 -6.17
CA LYS A 78 8.70 4.62 -6.94
C LYS A 78 8.81 4.14 -8.39
N ARG A 79 9.99 4.31 -9.00
CA ARG A 79 10.26 3.91 -10.39
C ARG A 79 10.12 2.39 -10.57
N HIS A 80 10.70 1.60 -9.67
CA HIS A 80 10.59 0.14 -9.75
C HIS A 80 9.16 -0.34 -9.52
N LEU A 81 8.45 0.26 -8.56
CA LEU A 81 7.03 -0.04 -8.32
C LEU A 81 6.19 0.26 -9.56
N ARG A 82 6.31 1.47 -10.12
CA ARG A 82 5.55 1.88 -11.31
C ARG A 82 5.84 0.99 -12.50
N HIS A 83 7.11 0.63 -12.73
CA HIS A 83 7.48 -0.27 -13.82
C HIS A 83 6.86 -1.67 -13.66
N ALA A 84 6.80 -2.21 -12.44
CA ALA A 84 6.15 -3.50 -12.19
C ALA A 84 4.64 -3.44 -12.44
N ILE A 85 3.97 -2.34 -12.06
CA ILE A 85 2.54 -2.12 -12.34
C ILE A 85 2.29 -2.01 -13.84
N GLU A 86 3.08 -1.19 -14.56
CA GLU A 86 2.98 -1.06 -16.02
C GLU A 86 3.19 -2.40 -16.74
N HIS A 87 4.14 -3.20 -16.25
CA HIS A 87 4.36 -4.54 -16.78
C HIS A 87 3.15 -5.45 -16.53
N CYS A 88 2.56 -5.39 -15.34
CA CYS A 88 1.31 -6.08 -15.02
C CYS A 88 0.17 -5.68 -15.96
N MET A 89 0.05 -4.40 -16.31
CA MET A 89 -1.00 -3.92 -17.22
C MET A 89 -0.78 -4.39 -18.66
N LYS A 90 0.47 -4.45 -19.11
CA LYS A 90 0.82 -4.95 -20.46
C LYS A 90 0.53 -6.44 -20.64
N LEU A 91 0.58 -7.23 -19.58
CA LEU A 91 0.33 -8.67 -19.62
C LEU A 91 -1.18 -9.04 -19.68
N GLY A 92 -2.09 -8.09 -19.40
CA GLY A 92 -3.54 -8.31 -19.44
C GLY A 92 -4.07 -9.31 -18.39
N ASP A 93 -5.27 -9.86 -18.63
CA ASP A 93 -6.00 -10.80 -17.73
C ASP A 93 -5.32 -12.18 -17.58
N LEU A 94 -4.14 -12.38 -18.18
CA LEU A 94 -3.34 -13.62 -18.07
C LEU A 94 -2.61 -13.76 -16.73
N SER A 95 -2.73 -12.77 -15.83
CA SER A 95 -2.15 -12.81 -14.49
C SER A 95 -3.20 -12.50 -13.42
N HIS A 96 -3.80 -13.53 -12.83
CA HIS A 96 -4.55 -13.42 -11.57
C HIS A 96 -3.74 -12.73 -10.45
N LYS A 97 -2.41 -12.65 -10.58
CA LYS A 97 -1.48 -12.03 -9.61
C LYS A 97 -1.30 -10.53 -9.82
N CYS A 98 -1.68 -10.00 -10.97
CA CYS A 98 -1.77 -8.55 -11.18
C CYS A 98 -3.13 -7.99 -10.72
N LYS A 99 -4.08 -8.84 -10.29
CA LYS A 99 -5.31 -8.41 -9.62
C LYS A 99 -5.12 -8.15 -8.12
N SER A 100 -4.16 -8.84 -7.47
CA SER A 100 -3.85 -8.63 -6.05
C SER A 100 -2.39 -8.24 -5.87
N MET A 101 -2.18 -6.99 -5.45
CA MET A 101 -0.88 -6.44 -5.06
C MET A 101 -0.74 -6.37 -3.53
N ARG A 102 -1.62 -7.06 -2.81
CA ARG A 102 -1.81 -6.97 -1.36
C ARG A 102 -0.52 -7.24 -0.59
N ASP A 103 0.30 -8.17 -1.08
CA ASP A 103 1.52 -8.59 -0.40
C ASP A 103 2.76 -7.78 -0.81
N TRP A 104 2.65 -6.82 -1.74
CA TRP A 104 3.81 -6.07 -2.22
C TRP A 104 4.40 -5.19 -1.11
N ASP A 105 5.71 -5.32 -0.87
CA ASP A 105 6.41 -4.53 0.14
C ASP A 105 6.84 -3.19 -0.45
N VAL A 106 6.09 -2.15 -0.10
CA VAL A 106 6.30 -0.76 -0.50
C VAL A 106 6.82 0.11 0.64
N SER A 107 7.24 -0.50 1.75
CA SER A 107 7.56 0.21 3.01
C SER A 107 8.74 1.19 2.94
N PHE A 108 9.56 1.12 1.88
CA PHE A 108 10.70 2.01 1.64
C PHE A 108 10.36 3.22 0.76
N ILE A 109 9.16 3.27 0.19
CA ILE A 109 8.76 4.30 -0.76
C ILE A 109 8.18 5.49 0.02
N THR A 110 8.79 6.66 -0.18
CA THR A 110 8.35 7.92 0.45
C THR A 110 7.47 8.79 -0.46
N ASP A 111 7.50 8.55 -1.76
CA ASP A 111 6.69 9.26 -2.76
C ASP A 111 5.97 8.23 -3.64
N MET A 112 4.64 8.24 -3.59
CA MET A 112 3.77 7.37 -4.39
C MET A 112 3.03 8.15 -5.48
N SER A 113 3.46 9.38 -5.78
CA SER A 113 2.80 10.22 -6.76
C SER A 113 2.67 9.54 -8.13
N GLY A 114 1.45 9.53 -8.66
CA GLY A 114 1.10 9.02 -9.99
C GLY A 114 1.38 7.53 -10.24
N VAL A 115 1.56 6.70 -9.19
CA VAL A 115 1.88 5.28 -9.34
C VAL A 115 0.79 4.51 -10.12
N PHE A 116 -0.48 4.87 -9.97
CA PHE A 116 -1.61 4.30 -10.71
C PHE A 116 -2.30 5.29 -11.67
N ALA A 117 -1.69 6.45 -11.94
CA ALA A 117 -2.31 7.48 -12.76
C ALA A 117 -2.58 6.99 -14.19
N GLY A 118 -3.83 7.17 -14.64
CA GLY A 118 -4.28 6.84 -16.00
C GLY A 118 -4.57 5.37 -16.26
N PHE A 119 -4.46 4.47 -15.28
CA PHE A 119 -4.92 3.09 -15.44
C PHE A 119 -6.45 3.01 -15.32
N ALA A 120 -7.12 3.35 -16.42
CA ALA A 120 -8.56 3.21 -16.56
C ALA A 120 -9.00 1.76 -16.29
N ASP A 121 -10.13 1.60 -15.61
CA ASP A 121 -10.77 0.32 -15.29
C ASP A 121 -9.95 -0.68 -14.45
N TYR A 122 -8.84 -0.20 -13.84
CA TYR A 122 -8.00 -1.02 -12.98
C TYR A 122 -8.34 -0.83 -11.49
N ASN A 123 -8.54 -1.95 -10.78
CA ASN A 123 -8.88 -1.98 -9.36
C ASN A 123 -8.02 -3.01 -8.60
N PRO A 124 -6.72 -2.74 -8.38
CA PRO A 124 -5.85 -3.64 -7.64
C PRO A 124 -6.22 -3.68 -6.16
N ASP A 125 -6.10 -4.86 -5.55
CA ASP A 125 -6.06 -4.94 -4.09
C ASP A 125 -4.70 -4.43 -3.57
N VAL A 126 -4.73 -3.25 -2.93
CA VAL A 126 -3.60 -2.57 -2.28
C VAL A 126 -3.85 -2.37 -0.77
N SER A 127 -4.80 -3.12 -0.21
CA SER A 127 -5.33 -2.92 1.15
C SER A 127 -4.30 -3.10 2.26
N ASN A 128 -3.21 -3.83 2.02
CA ASN A 128 -2.17 -4.15 3.01
C ASN A 128 -0.86 -3.37 2.84
N TRP A 129 -0.81 -2.39 1.93
CA TRP A 129 0.40 -1.63 1.72
C TRP A 129 0.80 -0.85 2.98
N ASN A 130 2.05 -1.00 3.41
CA ASN A 130 2.60 -0.20 4.50
C ASN A 130 3.02 1.18 3.95
N THR A 131 2.22 2.20 4.23
CA THR A 131 2.45 3.58 3.77
C THR A 131 3.06 4.50 4.84
N ALA A 132 3.55 3.97 5.95
CA ALA A 132 4.02 4.79 7.09
C ALA A 132 5.18 5.74 6.76
N GLN A 133 5.93 5.49 5.68
CA GLN A 133 7.02 6.36 5.21
C GLN A 133 6.57 7.32 4.09
N VAL A 134 5.34 7.19 3.59
CA VAL A 134 4.84 7.97 2.45
C VAL A 134 4.56 9.41 2.89
N THR A 135 5.07 10.34 2.11
CA THR A 135 4.93 11.79 2.30
C THR A 135 4.10 12.44 1.18
N SER A 136 3.98 11.76 0.03
CA SER A 136 3.25 12.24 -1.15
C SER A 136 2.45 11.10 -1.79
N THR A 137 1.15 11.32 -1.95
CA THR A 137 0.22 10.48 -2.73
C THR A 137 -0.36 11.25 -3.92
N ALA A 138 0.29 12.36 -4.31
CA ALA A 138 -0.19 13.27 -5.34
C ALA A 138 -0.54 12.55 -6.65
N GLY A 139 -1.78 12.69 -7.09
CA GLY A 139 -2.29 12.11 -8.33
C GLY A 139 -2.21 10.58 -8.42
N MET A 140 -2.02 9.87 -7.30
CA MET A 140 -1.73 8.43 -7.30
C MET A 140 -2.75 7.60 -8.11
N PHE A 141 -4.04 7.90 -7.96
CA PHE A 141 -5.15 7.26 -8.68
C PHE A 141 -5.86 8.23 -9.65
N SER A 142 -5.17 9.30 -10.09
CA SER A 142 -5.76 10.26 -11.02
C SER A 142 -6.13 9.56 -12.34
N GLY A 143 -7.41 9.62 -12.72
CA GLY A 143 -7.97 9.00 -13.92
C GLY A 143 -8.18 7.48 -13.81
N ALA A 144 -8.00 6.88 -12.64
CA ALA A 144 -8.31 5.46 -12.40
C ALA A 144 -9.83 5.26 -12.22
N SER A 145 -10.57 5.38 -13.32
CA SER A 145 -12.05 5.44 -13.35
C SER A 145 -12.75 4.27 -12.65
N GLY A 146 -12.17 3.07 -12.70
CA GLY A 146 -12.71 1.84 -12.12
C GLY A 146 -12.15 1.48 -10.74
N PHE A 147 -11.29 2.31 -10.16
CA PHE A 147 -10.71 2.05 -8.83
C PHE A 147 -11.75 2.25 -7.73
N ASP A 148 -11.87 1.26 -6.85
CA ASP A 148 -12.70 1.29 -5.63
C ASP A 148 -12.09 0.36 -4.57
N GLY A 149 -10.79 0.54 -4.30
CA GLY A 149 -10.05 -0.23 -3.30
C GLY A 149 -10.38 0.23 -1.86
N ASP A 150 -10.26 -0.69 -0.90
CA ASP A 150 -10.25 -0.33 0.53
C ASP A 150 -8.85 0.17 0.92
N LEU A 151 -8.79 1.37 1.49
CA LEU A 151 -7.56 2.04 1.89
C LEU A 151 -7.45 2.27 3.40
N GLY A 152 -8.29 1.62 4.20
CA GLY A 152 -8.38 1.89 5.64
C GLY A 152 -7.17 1.48 6.47
N ALA A 153 -6.24 0.69 5.92
CA ALA A 153 -4.98 0.33 6.60
C ALA A 153 -3.81 1.26 6.26
N TRP A 154 -4.01 2.23 5.37
CA TRP A 154 -2.97 3.17 5.00
C TRP A 154 -2.73 4.17 6.13
N ASP A 155 -1.46 4.34 6.50
CA ASP A 155 -1.01 5.37 7.42
C ASP A 155 -0.81 6.67 6.65
N MET A 156 -1.66 7.67 6.93
CA MET A 156 -1.67 8.98 6.28
C MET A 156 -1.01 10.07 7.14
N ARG A 157 -0.55 9.75 8.36
CA ARG A 157 0.00 10.73 9.30
C ARG A 157 1.23 11.47 8.77
N GLY A 158 2.02 10.79 7.95
CA GLY A 158 3.23 11.35 7.29
C GLY A 158 2.96 12.07 5.97
N VAL A 159 1.74 11.99 5.43
CA VAL A 159 1.41 12.54 4.10
C VAL A 159 1.20 14.04 4.18
N VAL A 160 1.89 14.75 3.30
CA VAL A 160 1.87 16.22 3.19
C VAL A 160 1.12 16.65 1.93
N ASP A 161 1.18 15.86 0.86
CA ASP A 161 0.56 16.15 -0.43
C ASP A 161 -0.32 14.98 -0.89
N MET A 162 -1.62 15.23 -0.99
CA MET A 162 -2.62 14.33 -1.56
C MET A 162 -3.39 14.98 -2.72
N SER A 163 -2.78 16.01 -3.34
CA SER A 163 -3.37 16.75 -4.45
C SER A 163 -3.75 15.80 -5.59
N GLY A 164 -4.98 15.91 -6.07
CA GLY A 164 -5.51 15.12 -7.18
C GLY A 164 -5.49 13.60 -6.98
N MET A 165 -5.30 13.08 -5.77
CA MET A 165 -5.08 11.64 -5.52
C MET A 165 -6.15 10.76 -6.17
N PHE A 166 -7.43 11.16 -6.13
CA PHE A 166 -8.57 10.44 -6.73
C PHE A 166 -9.26 11.25 -7.83
N ARG A 167 -8.57 12.21 -8.45
CA ARG A 167 -9.13 13.04 -9.51
C ARG A 167 -9.64 12.17 -10.66
N GLY A 168 -10.94 12.21 -10.93
CA GLY A 168 -11.58 11.42 -11.99
C GLY A 168 -11.71 9.93 -11.70
N ALA A 169 -11.50 9.48 -10.45
CA ALA A 169 -11.78 8.11 -10.02
C ALA A 169 -13.29 7.91 -9.83
N THR A 170 -14.02 7.78 -10.93
CA THR A 170 -15.49 7.87 -10.95
C THR A 170 -16.21 6.79 -10.13
N ALA A 171 -15.63 5.59 -10.02
CA ALA A 171 -16.20 4.47 -9.25
C ALA A 171 -15.82 4.50 -7.75
N PHE A 172 -14.89 5.36 -7.35
CA PHE A 172 -14.33 5.36 -6.01
C PHE A 172 -15.36 5.82 -4.98
N THR A 173 -15.66 4.97 -4.00
CA THR A 173 -16.62 5.25 -2.93
C THR A 173 -15.97 5.82 -1.67
N GLY A 174 -14.66 5.62 -1.49
CA GLY A 174 -13.91 6.10 -0.33
C GLY A 174 -13.82 5.13 0.85
N ARG A 175 -13.96 3.82 0.63
CA ARG A 175 -13.89 2.84 1.73
C ARG A 175 -12.58 2.94 2.53
N GLY A 176 -12.72 3.10 3.86
CA GLY A 176 -11.61 3.11 4.80
C GLY A 176 -11.05 4.51 5.11
N LEU A 177 -11.46 5.54 4.37
CA LEU A 177 -10.98 6.92 4.56
C LEU A 177 -11.44 7.51 5.89
N GLU A 178 -12.49 6.97 6.51
CA GLU A 178 -12.97 7.41 7.83
C GLU A 178 -11.92 7.20 8.94
N ARG A 179 -10.91 6.36 8.71
CA ARG A 179 -9.83 6.04 9.67
C ARG A 179 -8.56 6.86 9.45
N TRP A 180 -8.50 7.65 8.38
CA TRP A 180 -7.30 8.39 8.04
C TRP A 180 -7.08 9.56 8.99
N ASP A 181 -5.85 9.69 9.48
CA ASP A 181 -5.36 10.90 10.11
C ASP A 181 -4.66 11.76 9.04
N VAL A 182 -5.33 12.83 8.62
CA VAL A 182 -4.86 13.80 7.61
C VAL A 182 -4.27 15.07 8.25
N GLY A 183 -3.99 15.06 9.56
CA GLY A 183 -3.50 16.24 10.27
C GLY A 183 -2.16 16.79 9.75
N GLY A 184 -1.37 15.98 9.04
CA GLY A 184 -0.13 16.39 8.39
C GLY A 184 -0.29 17.04 7.02
N VAL A 185 -1.46 16.89 6.37
CA VAL A 185 -1.69 17.29 4.98
C VAL A 185 -1.63 18.81 4.84
N LYS A 186 -0.99 19.27 3.75
CA LYS A 186 -0.87 20.67 3.34
C LYS A 186 -1.59 20.94 2.03
N ASP A 187 -1.55 20.00 1.10
CA ASP A 187 -2.20 20.12 -0.20
C ASP A 187 -3.23 19.01 -0.42
N ALA A 188 -4.49 19.40 -0.55
CA ALA A 188 -5.63 18.56 -0.90
C ALA A 188 -6.37 19.10 -2.14
N THR A 189 -5.66 19.86 -2.98
CA THR A 189 -6.18 20.44 -4.22
C THR A 189 -6.74 19.33 -5.11
N MET A 190 -7.99 19.47 -5.55
CA MET A 190 -8.65 18.54 -6.48
C MET A 190 -8.65 17.06 -6.06
N THR A 191 -8.43 16.71 -4.79
CA THR A 191 -8.27 15.30 -4.35
C THR A 191 -9.41 14.40 -4.81
N PHE A 192 -10.66 14.83 -4.71
CA PHE A 192 -11.86 14.08 -5.10
C PHE A 192 -12.56 14.70 -6.32
N ARG A 193 -11.89 15.57 -7.09
CA ARG A 193 -12.46 16.22 -8.25
C ARG A 193 -12.99 15.18 -9.25
N GLY A 194 -14.28 15.20 -9.55
CA GLY A 194 -14.92 14.27 -10.47
C GLY A 194 -15.04 12.84 -9.96
N ALA A 195 -14.81 12.57 -8.66
CA ALA A 195 -15.06 11.28 -8.03
C ALA A 195 -16.58 11.13 -7.79
N LYS A 196 -17.31 10.82 -8.86
CA LYS A 196 -18.78 10.90 -8.91
C LYS A 196 -19.51 9.99 -7.92
N SER A 197 -18.89 8.90 -7.48
CA SER A 197 -19.46 7.92 -6.54
C SER A 197 -18.94 8.07 -5.10
N PHE A 198 -18.18 9.12 -4.82
CA PHE A 198 -17.57 9.33 -3.50
C PHE A 198 -18.65 9.67 -2.45
N VAL A 199 -18.70 8.86 -1.38
CA VAL A 199 -19.72 8.94 -0.32
C VAL A 199 -19.16 8.74 1.09
N ALA A 200 -17.85 8.56 1.23
CA ALA A 200 -17.24 8.27 2.53
C ALA A 200 -17.40 9.43 3.51
N ASP A 201 -17.71 9.10 4.76
CA ASP A 201 -17.80 10.06 5.85
C ASP A 201 -16.39 10.49 6.27
N ILE A 202 -16.07 11.74 5.96
CA ILE A 202 -14.81 12.41 6.30
C ILE A 202 -15.04 13.60 7.24
N SER A 203 -16.21 13.68 7.89
CA SER A 203 -16.56 14.77 8.82
C SER A 203 -15.56 14.90 9.97
N GLN A 204 -14.92 13.79 10.37
CA GLN A 204 -13.94 13.72 11.46
C GLN A 204 -12.50 14.06 11.05
N TRP A 205 -12.25 14.35 9.77
CA TRP A 205 -10.91 14.73 9.32
C TRP A 205 -10.48 16.07 9.93
N ASN A 206 -9.26 16.09 10.49
CA ASN A 206 -8.65 17.33 10.94
C ASN A 206 -7.88 17.99 9.80
N VAL A 207 -8.50 18.98 9.14
CA VAL A 207 -7.90 19.72 8.02
C VAL A 207 -7.35 21.10 8.43
N ALA A 208 -7.22 21.38 9.73
CA ALA A 208 -6.76 22.68 10.23
C ALA A 208 -5.38 23.11 9.70
N ASN A 209 -4.57 22.12 9.29
CA ASN A 209 -3.23 22.31 8.75
C ASN A 209 -3.16 22.44 7.23
N VAL A 210 -4.26 22.17 6.52
CA VAL A 210 -4.32 22.22 5.06
C VAL A 210 -4.27 23.67 4.59
N VAL A 211 -3.53 23.90 3.51
CA VAL A 211 -3.30 25.22 2.90
C VAL A 211 -4.01 25.33 1.55
N HIS A 212 -4.16 24.23 0.81
CA HIS A 212 -4.82 24.23 -0.49
C HIS A 212 -5.92 23.16 -0.56
N MET A 213 -7.17 23.59 -0.79
CA MET A 213 -8.34 22.74 -0.99
C MET A 213 -9.13 23.14 -2.25
N ASP A 214 -8.50 23.85 -3.17
CA ASP A 214 -9.14 24.32 -4.40
C ASP A 214 -9.68 23.14 -5.21
N GLY A 215 -10.95 23.22 -5.59
CA GLY A 215 -11.65 22.17 -6.33
C GLY A 215 -11.66 20.78 -5.68
N MET A 216 -11.42 20.65 -4.37
CA MET A 216 -11.27 19.35 -3.71
C MET A 216 -12.43 18.38 -3.99
N PHE A 217 -13.66 18.88 -4.04
CA PHE A 217 -14.89 18.13 -4.34
C PHE A 217 -15.58 18.58 -5.63
N GLU A 218 -14.90 19.34 -6.50
CA GLU A 218 -15.47 19.83 -7.76
C GLU A 218 -16.03 18.64 -8.56
N GLN A 219 -17.31 18.70 -8.97
CA GLN A 219 -18.03 17.62 -9.67
C GLN A 219 -18.15 16.27 -8.93
N ALA A 220 -17.94 16.22 -7.60
CA ALA A 220 -18.22 15.03 -6.79
C ALA A 220 -19.73 14.90 -6.49
N THR A 221 -20.51 14.54 -7.52
CA THR A 221 -21.98 14.64 -7.51
C THR A 221 -22.70 13.83 -6.43
N ALA A 222 -22.11 12.73 -5.93
CA ALA A 222 -22.71 11.90 -4.88
C ALA A 222 -22.36 12.34 -3.45
N PHE A 223 -21.36 13.22 -3.30
CA PHE A 223 -20.84 13.63 -2.00
C PHE A 223 -21.87 14.48 -1.24
N ASP A 224 -22.21 14.06 -0.02
CA ASP A 224 -23.30 14.63 0.79
C ASP A 224 -23.03 14.39 2.29
N VAL A 225 -21.87 14.84 2.74
CA VAL A 225 -21.42 14.71 4.14
C VAL A 225 -21.55 16.06 4.83
N ASP A 226 -22.09 16.06 6.04
CA ASP A 226 -22.09 17.25 6.88
C ASP A 226 -20.67 17.55 7.37
N LEU A 227 -20.06 18.60 6.82
CA LEU A 227 -18.74 19.11 7.19
C LEU A 227 -18.81 20.29 8.16
N ASN A 228 -20.01 20.66 8.64
CA ASN A 228 -20.22 21.72 9.63
C ASN A 228 -20.98 21.26 10.89
N PRO A 229 -20.76 20.03 11.43
CA PRO A 229 -21.31 19.67 12.72
C PRO A 229 -20.62 20.48 13.86
N PRO A 230 -21.18 20.47 15.09
CA PRO A 230 -20.47 20.98 16.25
C PRO A 230 -19.08 20.35 16.38
N MET A 231 -18.07 21.17 16.69
CA MET A 231 -16.65 20.76 16.75
C MET A 231 -16.04 20.30 15.43
N SER A 232 -16.63 20.66 14.28
CA SER A 232 -16.00 20.43 12.98
C SER A 232 -14.58 21.00 12.91
N MET A 233 -13.67 20.22 12.33
CA MET A 233 -12.29 20.63 12.03
C MET A 233 -12.10 21.02 10.56
N TRP A 234 -13.20 21.19 9.82
CA TRP A 234 -13.22 21.61 8.42
C TRP A 234 -13.12 23.12 8.21
N ASP A 235 -13.22 23.90 9.28
CA ASP A 235 -12.98 25.34 9.30
C ASP A 235 -11.47 25.67 9.21
N ALA A 236 -10.79 25.10 8.20
CA ALA A 236 -9.40 25.39 7.85
C ALA A 236 -9.24 26.83 7.36
N CYS A 237 -9.09 27.74 8.31
CA CYS A 237 -9.05 29.18 8.15
C CYS A 237 -7.98 29.74 7.21
N LYS A 238 -6.90 28.98 6.98
CA LYS A 238 -5.77 29.38 6.15
C LYS A 238 -5.82 28.79 4.74
N ALA A 239 -6.80 27.92 4.47
CA ALA A 239 -6.86 27.18 3.23
C ALA A 239 -7.51 27.98 2.10
N THR A 240 -6.96 27.88 0.89
CA THR A 240 -7.67 28.24 -0.33
C THR A 240 -8.79 27.23 -0.61
N ARG A 241 -9.94 27.69 -1.09
CA ARG A 241 -11.16 26.88 -1.31
C ARG A 241 -11.88 27.25 -2.60
N GLU A 242 -11.16 27.80 -3.58
CA GLU A 242 -11.74 28.20 -4.85
C GLU A 242 -12.40 27.00 -5.51
N LYS A 243 -13.68 27.15 -5.91
CA LYS A 243 -14.47 26.12 -6.61
C LYS A 243 -14.52 24.77 -5.87
N MET A 244 -14.27 24.74 -4.56
CA MET A 244 -14.17 23.51 -3.77
C MET A 244 -15.36 22.56 -3.97
N PHE A 245 -16.57 23.11 -4.10
CA PHE A 245 -17.81 22.36 -4.30
C PHE A 245 -18.47 22.60 -5.67
N GLU A 246 -17.80 23.26 -6.63
CA GLU A 246 -18.40 23.61 -7.93
C GLU A 246 -18.88 22.34 -8.65
N GLY A 247 -20.20 22.23 -8.85
CA GLY A 247 -20.84 21.06 -9.48
C GLY A 247 -20.96 19.82 -8.58
N ALA A 248 -20.63 19.92 -7.28
CA ALA A 248 -20.93 18.90 -6.27
C ALA A 248 -22.41 19.00 -5.87
N THR A 249 -23.30 18.58 -6.78
CA THR A 249 -24.73 18.91 -6.76
C THR A 249 -25.46 18.66 -5.44
N LYS A 250 -25.08 17.64 -4.66
CA LYS A 250 -25.70 17.38 -3.36
C LYS A 250 -25.19 18.31 -2.25
N MET A 251 -23.88 18.55 -2.16
CA MET A 251 -23.32 19.56 -1.24
C MET A 251 -23.80 20.98 -1.57
N GLU A 252 -23.97 21.30 -2.86
CA GLU A 252 -24.51 22.60 -3.27
C GLU A 252 -26.00 22.74 -2.94
N ALA A 253 -26.75 21.64 -2.87
CA ALA A 253 -28.18 21.67 -2.51
C ALA A 253 -28.41 21.97 -1.02
N ASP A 254 -27.42 21.73 -0.17
CA ASP A 254 -27.49 22.03 1.27
C ASP A 254 -26.20 22.71 1.76
N ALA A 255 -26.16 24.04 1.58
CA ALA A 255 -25.04 24.86 2.02
C ALA A 255 -24.80 24.83 3.54
N SER A 256 -25.76 24.38 4.36
CA SER A 256 -25.57 24.30 5.81
C SER A 256 -24.52 23.26 6.22
N LYS A 257 -24.34 22.24 5.38
CA LYS A 257 -23.33 21.18 5.52
C LYS A 257 -21.92 21.62 5.12
N GLN A 258 -21.77 22.76 4.44
CA GLN A 258 -20.48 23.22 3.98
C GLN A 258 -19.68 23.86 5.13
N PRO A 259 -18.34 23.76 5.14
CA PRO A 259 -17.50 24.41 6.14
C PRO A 259 -17.76 25.92 6.16
N ARG A 260 -17.64 26.55 7.32
CA ARG A 260 -17.93 27.98 7.46
C ARG A 260 -16.96 28.78 6.60
N GLU A 261 -17.47 29.78 5.90
CA GLU A 261 -16.62 30.78 5.27
C GLU A 261 -15.83 31.50 6.36
N SER A 262 -14.56 31.78 6.05
CA SER A 262 -13.57 32.34 6.98
C SER A 262 -14.10 33.61 7.64
N GLN A 263 -14.65 33.47 8.85
CA GLN A 263 -15.03 34.63 9.65
C GLN A 263 -13.78 35.39 10.10
N PRO A 264 -13.88 36.72 10.29
CA PRO A 264 -12.83 37.52 10.93
C PRO A 264 -12.69 37.10 12.40
N GLY A 265 -11.92 36.05 12.66
CA GLY A 265 -11.86 35.34 13.94
C GLY A 265 -11.19 33.96 13.84
N CYS A 266 -10.97 33.51 12.61
CA CYS A 266 -10.08 32.44 12.24
C CYS A 266 -8.66 32.58 12.88
N GLY A 267 -8.48 32.07 14.11
CA GLY A 267 -7.21 32.10 14.83
C GLY A 267 -7.28 32.34 16.35
N VAL A 268 -8.44 32.63 16.94
CA VAL A 268 -8.57 32.66 18.41
C VAL A 268 -8.89 31.26 18.92
N SER A 269 -7.91 30.65 19.60
CA SER A 269 -8.16 29.46 20.42
C SER A 269 -9.30 29.77 21.40
N PRO A 270 -10.27 28.86 21.63
CA PRO A 270 -11.29 29.08 22.64
C PRO A 270 -10.61 29.37 23.99
N PRO A 271 -11.07 30.37 24.76
CA PRO A 271 -10.48 30.63 26.07
C PRO A 271 -10.53 29.36 26.92
N PRO A 272 -9.47 29.05 27.69
CA PRO A 272 -9.47 27.86 28.54
C PRO A 272 -10.71 27.87 29.44
N PRO A 273 -11.29 26.69 29.76
CA PRO A 273 -12.44 26.61 30.64
C PRO A 273 -12.13 27.35 31.95
N PRO A 274 -13.09 28.09 32.52
CA PRO A 274 -12.89 28.75 33.79
C PRO A 274 -12.43 27.71 34.82
N PRO A 275 -11.47 28.04 35.69
CA PRO A 275 -11.03 27.12 36.73
C PRO A 275 -12.25 26.62 37.53
N PRO A 276 -12.26 25.35 37.94
CA PRO A 276 -13.34 24.84 38.77
C PRO A 276 -13.53 25.77 39.97
N PRO A 277 -14.78 26.01 40.41
CA PRO A 277 -15.03 26.81 41.60
C PRO A 277 -14.19 26.24 42.75
N PRO A 278 -13.58 27.10 43.58
CA PRO A 278 -12.82 26.62 44.72
C PRO A 278 -13.70 25.66 45.51
N THR A 279 -13.22 24.44 45.67
CA THR A 279 -13.77 23.51 46.66
C THR A 279 -13.76 24.24 47.99
N GLU A 280 -14.94 24.44 48.59
CA GLU A 280 -15.09 24.81 50.00
C GLU A 280 -14.43 23.70 50.82
N GLY A 281 -13.11 23.82 50.99
CA GLY A 281 -12.33 23.04 51.92
C GLY A 281 -12.47 23.69 53.28
N ASP A 282 -13.07 22.91 54.19
CA ASP A 282 -12.78 22.84 55.61
C ASP A 282 -12.60 24.19 56.33
N GLN A 283 -13.69 24.62 56.97
CA GLN A 283 -13.59 25.56 58.07
C GLN A 283 -12.73 24.90 59.15
N ASP A 284 -11.48 25.34 59.26
CA ASP A 284 -10.64 25.11 60.41
C ASP A 284 -11.39 25.60 61.66
N GLU A 285 -11.88 24.64 62.45
CA GLU A 285 -12.25 24.85 63.85
C GLU A 285 -10.94 25.12 64.62
N ASP A 286 -10.41 26.34 64.51
CA ASP A 286 -9.33 26.77 65.38
C ASP A 286 -9.91 27.18 66.74
N GLU A 287 -9.43 26.42 67.73
CA GLU A 287 -9.69 26.44 69.15
C GLU A 287 -9.54 27.83 69.78
N ASP A 288 -10.65 28.43 70.24
CA ASP A 288 -10.61 29.46 71.28
C ASP A 288 -10.33 28.79 72.63
N GLN A 289 -9.05 28.71 73.00
CA GLN A 289 -8.62 28.38 74.34
C GLN A 289 -7.42 29.24 74.76
N GLU A 290 -7.68 30.48 75.18
CA GLU A 290 -6.76 31.20 76.07
C GLU A 290 -7.48 32.31 76.91
N ASP A 291 -7.60 32.04 78.21
CA ASP A 291 -7.47 32.95 79.37
C ASP A 291 -8.21 34.31 79.43
N ARG A 292 -9.34 34.33 80.18
CA ARG A 292 -9.48 35.00 81.50
C ARG A 292 -10.91 34.99 82.06
#